data_AF-A0A2Z4BWB9-F1
#
_entry.id   AF-A0A2Z4BWB9-F1
#
_cell.length_a   1.000
_cell.length_b   1.000
_cell.length_c   1.000
_cell.angle_alpha   90.00
_cell.angle_beta   90.00
_cell.angle_gamma   90.00
#
_symmetry.space_group_name_H-M   'P 1'
#
loop_
_entity.id
_entity.type
_entity.pdbx_description
1 polymer ?
#
loop_
_entity_poly.entity_id
_entity_poly.type
_entity_poly.pdbx_seq_one_letter_code
_entity_poly.pdbx_strand_id
1 'polypeptide(L)'
;DYTVNYYLDLGMPKDKMILGTPMYGRCYVLDNIEDHGMLAPAHLPGPPGPYLRIPGTLAANEICLRLRDDLSCTVVHDPDLYEPYFYCEKDKIWCGYDDEDSIYIKARYAKNLGLAGVVAWTMDEDDFHPTCYEDAFHLINTIKKALDKPA
;
A
#
# COMPACT_ATOMS: atom_id res chain seq x y z
N ASP A 1 -4.91 3.48 -13.15
CA ASP A 1 -5.74 3.37 -14.36
C ASP A 1 -4.98 2.80 -15.58
N TYR A 2 -3.86 3.42 -15.98
CA TYR A 2 -3.11 3.07 -17.21
C TYR A 2 -2.93 1.57 -17.51
N THR A 3 -2.27 0.81 -16.62
CA THR A 3 -1.93 -0.59 -16.88
C THR A 3 -3.15 -1.47 -17.10
N VAL A 4 -4.24 -1.22 -16.38
CA VAL A 4 -5.49 -1.97 -16.52
C VAL A 4 -6.09 -1.71 -17.89
N ASN A 5 -6.29 -0.43 -18.26
CA ASN A 5 -6.85 -0.08 -19.56
C ASN A 5 -5.96 -0.56 -20.72
N TYR A 6 -4.63 -0.51 -20.57
CA TYR A 6 -3.71 -1.02 -21.57
C TYR A 6 -3.96 -2.50 -21.90
N TYR A 7 -4.13 -3.36 -20.89
CA TYR A 7 -4.44 -4.77 -21.13
C TYR A 7 -5.85 -4.98 -21.70
N LEU A 8 -6.82 -4.17 -21.28
CA LEU A 8 -8.18 -4.21 -21.82
C LEU A 8 -8.20 -3.83 -23.31
N ASP A 9 -7.44 -2.80 -23.70
CA ASP A 9 -7.30 -2.34 -25.09
C ASP A 9 -6.62 -3.39 -25.97
N LEU A 10 -5.73 -4.22 -25.40
CA LEU A 10 -5.14 -5.39 -26.06
C LEU A 10 -6.09 -6.60 -26.14
N GLY A 11 -7.32 -6.49 -25.64
CA GLY A 11 -8.35 -7.52 -25.74
C GLY A 11 -8.44 -8.49 -24.55
N MET A 12 -7.83 -8.16 -23.40
CA MET A 12 -8.00 -8.95 -22.18
C MET A 12 -9.46 -8.91 -21.72
N PRO A 13 -10.16 -10.06 -21.58
CA PRO A 13 -11.52 -10.06 -21.06
C PRO A 13 -11.57 -9.55 -19.61
N LYS A 14 -12.43 -8.55 -19.35
CA LYS A 14 -12.59 -7.90 -18.03
C LYS A 14 -12.91 -8.91 -16.94
N ASP A 15 -13.83 -9.84 -17.23
CA ASP A 15 -14.30 -10.92 -16.37
C ASP A 15 -13.25 -12.01 -16.08
N LYS A 16 -12.04 -11.89 -16.64
CA LYS A 16 -10.88 -12.73 -16.33
C LYS A 16 -9.70 -11.96 -15.74
N MET A 17 -9.78 -10.64 -15.66
CA MET A 17 -8.71 -9.80 -15.12
C MET A 17 -8.89 -9.62 -13.61
N ILE A 18 -7.82 -9.83 -12.85
CA ILE A 18 -7.79 -9.65 -11.39
C ILE A 18 -6.79 -8.54 -11.07
N LEU A 19 -7.23 -7.52 -10.33
CA LEU A 19 -6.37 -6.41 -9.91
C LEU A 19 -5.52 -6.81 -8.70
N GLY A 20 -4.21 -6.63 -8.77
CA GLY A 20 -3.32 -6.86 -7.63
C GLY A 20 -3.29 -5.67 -6.66
N THR A 21 -3.37 -5.95 -5.36
CA THR A 21 -3.16 -4.98 -4.28
C THR A 21 -2.06 -5.47 -3.33
N PRO A 22 -1.05 -4.64 -3.03
CA PRO A 22 0.04 -5.01 -2.12
C PRO A 22 -0.36 -4.79 -0.66
N MET A 23 -0.04 -5.75 0.20
CA MET A 23 -0.14 -5.65 1.67
C MET A 23 1.23 -5.24 2.27
N TYR A 24 2.00 -4.46 1.51
CA TYR A 24 3.33 -3.99 1.87
C TYR A 24 3.60 -2.63 1.22
N GLY A 25 4.60 -1.92 1.74
CA GLY A 25 5.13 -0.69 1.18
C GLY A 25 6.54 -0.86 0.62
N ARG A 26 6.93 0.04 -0.28
CA ARG A 26 8.31 0.15 -0.79
C ARG A 26 8.97 1.37 -0.16
N CYS A 27 10.18 1.14 0.35
CA CYS A 27 10.86 2.09 1.21
C CYS A 27 12.25 2.45 0.69
N TYR A 28 12.64 3.69 0.91
CA TYR A 28 13.93 4.26 0.51
C TYR A 28 14.49 5.12 1.63
N VAL A 29 15.80 5.38 1.61
CA VAL A 29 16.43 6.40 2.47
C VAL A 29 16.62 7.66 1.65
N LEU A 30 15.95 8.73 2.04
CA LEU A 30 16.08 10.04 1.39
C LEU A 30 17.50 10.58 1.56
N ASP A 31 18.03 11.19 0.51
CA ASP A 31 19.31 11.88 0.57
C ASP A 31 19.20 13.11 1.50
N ASN A 32 18.09 13.83 1.38
CA ASN A 32 17.73 15.01 2.16
C ASN A 32 16.32 14.87 2.73
N ILE A 33 16.18 14.92 4.06
CA ILE A 33 14.87 14.77 4.72
C ILE A 33 13.93 15.93 4.45
N GLU A 34 14.47 17.12 4.14
CA GLU A 34 13.66 18.30 3.78
C GLU A 34 13.09 18.19 2.35
N ASP A 35 13.59 17.24 1.54
CA ASP A 35 13.03 16.88 0.23
C ASP A 35 12.42 15.48 0.34
N HIS A 36 11.14 15.44 0.71
CA HIS A 36 10.41 14.20 1.03
C HIS A 36 9.16 14.01 0.17
N GLY A 37 9.03 14.79 -0.90
CA GLY A 37 7.92 14.70 -1.85
C GLY A 37 8.04 13.46 -2.76
N MET A 38 7.01 13.25 -3.59
CA MET A 38 7.09 12.24 -4.64
C MET A 38 8.27 12.55 -5.57
N LEU A 39 9.05 11.53 -5.94
CA LEU A 39 10.29 11.63 -6.74
C LEU A 39 11.49 12.28 -6.04
N ALA A 40 11.43 12.51 -4.73
CA ALA A 40 12.59 12.96 -3.96
C ALA A 40 13.81 12.02 -4.14
N PRO A 41 15.04 12.54 -4.21
CA PRO A 41 16.24 11.72 -4.39
C PRO A 41 16.48 10.77 -3.21
N ALA A 42 16.69 9.50 -3.54
CA ALA A 42 17.03 8.45 -2.61
C ALA A 42 17.89 7.37 -3.30
N HIS A 43 19.06 7.06 -2.72
CA HIS A 43 20.01 6.13 -3.34
C HIS A 43 20.11 4.77 -2.63
N LEU A 44 19.49 4.63 -1.46
CA LEU A 44 19.56 3.41 -0.67
C LEU A 44 18.15 2.83 -0.43
N PRO A 45 18.02 1.50 -0.39
CA PRO A 45 16.79 0.89 0.09
C PRO A 45 16.57 1.27 1.56
N GLY A 46 15.30 1.44 1.94
CA GLY A 46 14.93 1.65 3.34
C GLY A 46 15.44 0.51 4.25
N PRO A 47 15.68 0.78 5.55
CA PRO A 47 16.09 -0.26 6.47
C PRO A 47 15.04 -1.39 6.53
N PRO A 48 15.47 -2.65 6.66
CA PRO A 48 14.56 -3.77 6.76
C PRO A 48 13.72 -3.73 8.05
N GLY A 49 12.45 -4.13 7.95
CA GLY A 49 11.57 -4.33 9.11
C GLY A 49 11.97 -5.54 9.97
N PRO A 50 11.42 -5.66 11.20
CA PRO A 50 11.78 -6.71 12.15
C PRO A 50 11.34 -8.12 11.72
N TYR A 51 10.29 -8.23 10.91
CA TYR A 51 9.66 -9.47 10.47
C TYR A 51 10.11 -9.89 9.08
N LEU A 52 9.89 -9.05 8.05
CA LEU A 52 10.24 -9.39 6.67
C LEU A 52 11.76 -9.48 6.48
N ARG A 53 12.50 -8.57 7.12
CA ARG A 53 13.97 -8.46 7.02
C ARG A 53 14.48 -8.26 5.60
N ILE A 54 13.67 -7.67 4.73
CA ILE A 54 14.02 -7.36 3.35
C ILE A 54 14.28 -5.84 3.23
N PRO A 55 15.51 -5.41 2.90
CA PRO A 55 15.79 -4.00 2.67
C PRO A 55 14.85 -3.40 1.61
N GLY A 56 14.32 -2.22 1.90
CA GLY A 56 13.43 -1.48 1.01
C GLY A 56 11.99 -1.96 0.97
N THR A 57 11.57 -2.80 1.92
CA THR A 57 10.19 -3.30 2.00
C THR A 57 9.78 -3.42 3.46
N LEU A 58 8.56 -2.95 3.76
CA LEU A 58 7.91 -3.14 5.04
C LEU A 58 6.52 -3.73 4.78
N ALA A 59 6.15 -4.79 5.49
CA ALA A 59 4.80 -5.33 5.47
C ALA A 59 3.80 -4.32 6.10
N ALA A 60 2.51 -4.41 5.77
CA ALA A 60 1.50 -3.51 6.33
C ALA A 60 1.44 -3.56 7.87
N ASN A 61 1.64 -4.74 8.47
CA ASN A 61 1.77 -4.86 9.92
C ASN A 61 3.03 -4.14 10.47
N GLU A 62 4.17 -4.20 9.78
CA GLU A 62 5.39 -3.48 10.17
C GLU A 62 5.22 -1.97 10.01
N ILE A 63 4.56 -1.52 8.94
CA ILE A 63 4.27 -0.11 8.68
C ILE A 63 3.40 0.45 9.81
N CYS A 64 2.32 -0.25 10.16
CA CYS A 64 1.47 0.25 11.22
C CYS A 64 2.18 0.30 12.58
N LEU A 65 2.95 -0.73 12.94
CA LEU A 65 3.77 -0.69 14.16
C LEU A 65 4.76 0.48 14.15
N ARG A 66 5.42 0.72 13.00
CA ARG A 66 6.36 1.83 12.81
C ARG A 66 5.69 3.19 13.04
N LEU A 67 4.51 3.41 12.45
CA LEU A 67 3.75 4.65 12.55
C LEU A 67 3.16 4.87 13.96
N ARG A 68 2.78 3.79 14.65
CA ARG A 68 2.28 3.85 16.03
C ARG A 68 3.39 4.16 17.03
N ASP A 69 4.55 3.51 16.87
CA ASP A 69 5.60 3.49 17.91
C ASP A 69 6.67 4.57 17.71
N ASP A 70 6.82 5.15 16.52
CA ASP A 70 7.80 6.20 16.25
C ASP A 70 7.15 7.52 15.84
N LEU A 71 7.18 8.45 16.80
CA LEU A 71 6.62 9.79 16.66
C LEU A 71 7.41 10.72 15.72
N SER A 72 8.55 10.29 15.18
CA SER A 72 9.27 11.03 14.14
C SER A 72 8.71 10.83 12.73
N CYS A 73 7.73 9.93 12.58
CA CYS A 73 7.10 9.63 11.30
C CYS A 73 5.91 10.55 11.03
N THR A 74 5.85 11.05 9.80
CA THR A 74 4.74 11.85 9.27
C THR A 74 4.12 11.13 8.08
N VAL A 75 2.81 10.89 8.14
CA VAL A 75 2.02 10.38 7.00
C VAL A 75 1.59 11.57 6.14
N VAL A 76 1.75 11.43 4.82
CA VAL A 76 1.37 12.44 3.83
C VAL A 76 0.39 11.84 2.84
N HIS A 77 -0.71 12.55 2.63
CA HIS A 77 -1.67 12.31 1.56
C HIS A 77 -1.48 13.39 0.50
N ASP A 78 -0.76 13.04 -0.55
CA ASP A 78 -0.53 13.93 -1.70
C ASP A 78 -1.80 13.98 -2.57
N PRO A 79 -2.33 15.16 -2.94
CA PRO A 79 -3.55 15.26 -3.75
C PRO A 79 -3.44 14.64 -5.15
N ASP A 80 -2.21 14.46 -5.66
CA ASP A 80 -1.97 13.83 -6.96
C ASP A 80 -1.81 12.30 -6.86
N LEU A 81 -1.79 11.74 -5.64
CA LEU A 81 -1.70 10.31 -5.37
C LEU A 81 -2.97 9.80 -4.67
N TYR A 82 -3.36 8.56 -4.95
CA TYR A 82 -4.48 7.90 -4.26
C TYR A 82 -4.03 7.07 -3.05
N GLU A 83 -2.73 6.86 -2.91
CA GLU A 83 -2.12 6.14 -1.79
C GLU A 83 -1.26 7.07 -0.94
N PRO A 84 -1.16 6.81 0.38
CA PRO A 84 -0.28 7.58 1.23
C PRO A 84 1.19 7.19 1.03
N TYR A 85 2.05 8.07 1.52
CA TYR A 85 3.39 7.70 1.92
C TYR A 85 3.66 8.22 3.33
N PHE A 86 4.70 7.71 3.98
CA PHE A 86 5.24 8.32 5.18
C PHE A 86 6.73 8.57 5.05
N TYR A 87 7.24 9.53 5.81
CA TYR A 87 8.67 9.70 6.03
C TYR A 87 8.96 9.84 7.52
N CYS A 88 10.16 9.45 7.97
CA CYS A 88 10.55 9.60 9.38
C CYS A 88 11.88 10.34 9.51
N GLU A 89 11.92 11.38 10.34
CA GLU A 89 13.12 12.22 10.49
C GLU A 89 14.32 11.46 11.07
N LYS A 90 14.05 10.48 11.94
CA LYS A 90 15.06 9.73 12.69
C LYS A 90 16.04 8.97 11.81
N ASP A 91 15.56 8.32 10.74
CA ASP A 91 16.34 7.45 9.86
C ASP A 91 16.22 7.84 8.38
N LYS A 92 15.55 8.96 8.09
CA LYS A 92 15.27 9.47 6.74
C LYS A 92 14.55 8.45 5.84
N ILE A 93 13.86 7.48 6.42
CA ILE A 93 13.08 6.54 5.64
C ILE A 93 11.92 7.28 4.97
N TRP A 94 11.62 6.93 3.73
CA TRP A 94 10.41 7.28 3.01
C TRP A 94 9.78 5.99 2.50
N CYS A 95 8.48 5.81 2.68
CA CYS A 95 7.78 4.60 2.27
C CYS A 95 6.42 4.93 1.66
N GLY A 96 6.22 4.53 0.40
CA GLY A 96 4.90 4.51 -0.23
C GLY A 96 4.21 3.17 0.05
N TYR A 97 2.94 3.21 0.44
CA TYR A 97 2.21 2.02 0.88
C TYR A 97 0.69 2.17 0.65
N ASP A 98 -0.02 1.05 0.74
CA ASP A 98 -1.48 1.01 0.69
C ASP A 98 -2.07 0.98 2.12
N ASP A 99 -3.04 1.86 2.39
CA ASP A 99 -3.85 1.95 3.60
C ASP A 99 -5.32 1.54 3.36
N GLU A 100 -6.20 1.70 4.35
CA GLU A 100 -7.62 1.35 4.22
C GLU A 100 -8.29 2.09 3.06
N ASP A 101 -8.07 3.40 2.94
CA ASP A 101 -8.74 4.23 1.93
C ASP A 101 -8.28 3.88 0.51
N SER A 102 -6.97 3.77 0.30
CA SER A 102 -6.39 3.42 -1.01
C SER A 102 -6.77 2.01 -1.45
N ILE A 103 -6.76 1.02 -0.54
CA ILE A 103 -7.25 -0.34 -0.82
C ILE A 103 -8.73 -0.34 -1.16
N TYR A 104 -9.55 0.39 -0.42
CA TYR A 104 -10.99 0.51 -0.69
C TYR A 104 -11.22 1.09 -2.09
N ILE A 105 -10.55 2.18 -2.44
CA ILE A 105 -10.65 2.83 -3.75
C ILE A 105 -10.23 1.87 -4.87
N LYS A 106 -9.10 1.17 -4.73
CA LYS A 106 -8.61 0.20 -5.73
C LYS A 106 -9.58 -0.97 -5.92
N ALA A 107 -10.16 -1.50 -4.84
CA ALA A 107 -11.14 -2.56 -4.91
C ALA A 107 -12.47 -2.10 -5.54
N ARG A 108 -12.92 -0.87 -5.22
CA ARG A 108 -14.09 -0.25 -5.87
C ARG A 108 -13.85 -0.01 -7.35
N TYR A 109 -12.66 0.43 -7.73
CA TYR A 109 -12.27 0.58 -9.13
C TYR A 109 -12.40 -0.76 -9.88
N ALA A 110 -11.85 -1.86 -9.35
CA ALA A 110 -11.97 -3.18 -9.96
C ALA A 110 -13.44 -3.62 -10.10
N LYS A 111 -14.26 -3.43 -9.06
CA LYS A 111 -15.68 -3.75 -9.06
C LYS A 111 -16.47 -2.97 -10.10
N ASN A 112 -16.31 -1.64 -10.11
CA ASN A 112 -17.04 -0.73 -10.99
C ASN A 112 -16.67 -0.94 -12.47
N LEU A 113 -15.42 -1.32 -12.74
CA LEU A 113 -14.96 -1.60 -14.10
C LEU A 113 -15.42 -2.98 -14.61
N GLY A 114 -15.95 -3.83 -13.73
CA GLY A 114 -16.38 -5.20 -14.04
C GLY A 114 -15.22 -6.18 -14.16
N LEU A 115 -14.12 -5.96 -13.44
CA LEU A 115 -13.03 -6.91 -13.35
C LEU A 115 -13.45 -8.16 -12.58
N ALA A 116 -12.76 -9.28 -12.80
CA ALA A 116 -13.04 -10.56 -12.15
C ALA A 116 -12.86 -10.53 -10.62
N GLY A 117 -11.99 -9.63 -10.13
CA GLY A 117 -11.79 -9.44 -8.69
C GLY A 117 -10.50 -8.72 -8.36
N VAL A 118 -10.07 -8.90 -7.12
CA VAL A 118 -8.85 -8.34 -6.54
C VAL A 118 -8.05 -9.45 -5.87
N VAL A 119 -6.72 -9.42 -5.98
CA VAL A 119 -5.81 -10.32 -5.25
C VAL A 119 -4.99 -9.51 -4.26
N ALA A 120 -4.93 -9.97 -3.01
CA ALA A 120 -4.06 -9.40 -1.99
C ALA A 120 -2.70 -10.12 -1.98
N TRP A 121 -1.62 -9.35 -2.08
CA TRP A 121 -0.26 -9.86 -2.01
C TRP A 121 0.51 -9.21 -0.84
N THR A 122 0.77 -9.91 0.27
CA THR A 122 0.23 -11.23 0.65
C THR A 122 -0.45 -11.22 2.03
N MET A 123 -1.15 -12.33 2.31
CA MET A 123 -1.99 -12.49 3.51
C MET A 123 -1.21 -12.38 4.82
N ASP A 124 0.05 -12.81 4.82
CA ASP A 124 0.98 -12.79 5.96
C ASP A 124 1.64 -11.42 6.19
N GLU A 125 1.38 -10.42 5.34
CA GLU A 125 1.92 -9.06 5.50
C GLU A 125 0.86 -8.07 6.04
N ASP A 126 -0.43 -8.41 5.96
CA ASP A 126 -1.52 -7.67 6.61
C ASP A 126 -1.45 -7.81 8.15
N ASP A 127 -2.25 -7.06 8.91
CA ASP A 127 -2.35 -7.19 10.38
C ASP A 127 -3.16 -8.46 10.74
N PHE A 128 -2.63 -9.64 10.37
CA PHE A 128 -3.27 -10.95 10.58
C PHE A 128 -3.29 -11.38 12.05
N HIS A 129 -2.39 -10.83 12.86
CA HIS A 129 -2.42 -10.91 14.31
C HIS A 129 -2.68 -9.51 14.84
N PRO A 130 -3.96 -9.13 15.07
CA PRO A 130 -4.36 -7.74 15.21
C PRO A 130 -3.62 -7.06 16.36
N THR A 131 -2.64 -6.23 16.00
CA THR A 131 -1.83 -5.44 16.93
C THR A 131 -2.05 -3.95 16.77
N CYS A 132 -2.58 -3.56 15.61
CA CYS A 132 -2.78 -2.19 15.20
C CYS A 132 -4.26 -1.85 15.05
N TYR A 133 -5.03 -2.80 14.54
CA TYR A 133 -6.45 -2.66 14.28
C TYR A 133 -7.25 -3.63 15.18
N GLU A 134 -8.56 -3.40 15.28
CA GLU A 134 -9.44 -4.25 16.12
C GLU A 134 -9.62 -5.66 15.52
N ASP A 135 -9.64 -5.76 14.19
CA ASP A 135 -9.90 -7.00 13.46
C ASP A 135 -8.64 -7.51 12.74
N ALA A 136 -8.46 -8.83 12.73
CA ALA A 136 -7.43 -9.47 11.92
C ALA A 136 -7.68 -9.25 10.42
N PHE A 137 -6.60 -9.13 9.64
CA PHE A 137 -6.65 -8.94 8.18
C PHE A 137 -7.39 -7.65 7.78
N HIS A 138 -7.00 -6.53 8.39
CA HIS A 138 -7.64 -5.24 8.23
C HIS A 138 -7.78 -4.85 6.74
N LEU A 139 -6.69 -4.85 5.97
CA LEU A 139 -6.71 -4.45 4.56
C LEU A 139 -7.47 -5.45 3.68
N ILE A 140 -7.31 -6.76 3.91
CA ILE A 140 -8.05 -7.79 3.16
C ILE A 140 -9.55 -7.70 3.44
N ASN A 141 -9.96 -7.40 4.67
CA ASN A 141 -11.37 -7.18 4.99
C ASN A 141 -11.89 -5.90 4.34
N THR A 142 -11.06 -4.88 4.17
CA THR A 142 -11.42 -3.68 3.38
C THR A 142 -11.69 -4.01 1.91
N ILE A 143 -10.90 -4.91 1.30
CA ILE A 143 -11.20 -5.43 -0.05
C ILE A 143 -12.59 -6.08 -0.07
N LYS A 144 -12.91 -6.96 0.89
CA LYS A 144 -14.23 -7.62 0.96
C LYS A 144 -15.36 -6.61 1.07
N LYS A 145 -15.24 -5.65 2.01
CA LYS A 145 -16.23 -4.57 2.22
C LYS A 145 -16.49 -3.79 0.92
N ALA A 146 -15.44 -3.48 0.15
CA ALA A 146 -15.55 -2.76 -1.11
C ALA A 146 -16.27 -3.58 -2.21
N LEU A 147 -15.96 -4.88 -2.31
CA LEU A 147 -16.51 -5.78 -3.33
C LEU A 147 -17.98 -6.20 -3.06
N ASP A 148 -18.41 -6.18 -1.80
CA ASP A 148 -19.79 -6.46 -1.38
C ASP A 148 -20.78 -5.34 -1.73
N LYS A 149 -20.29 -4.13 -1.98
CA LYS A 149 -21.12 -3.02 -2.44
C LYS A 149 -21.52 -3.21 -3.91
N PRO A 150 -22.76 -2.87 -4.30
CA PRO A 150 -23.17 -2.83 -5.72
C PRO A 150 -22.17 -2.02 -6.56
N ALA A 151 -21.97 -2.41 -7.82
CA ALA A 151 -21.16 -1.65 -8.76
C ALA A 151 -21.84 -0.32 -9.10
#